data_AF-A0A6H1ZPA0-F1
#
_entry.id   AF-A0A6H1ZPA0-F1
#
_cell.length_a   1.000
_cell.length_b   1.000
_cell.length_c   1.000
_cell.angle_alpha   90.00
_cell.angle_beta   90.00
_cell.angle_gamma   90.00
#
_symmetry.space_group_name_H-M   'P 1'
#
loop_
_entity.id
_entity.type
_entity.pdbx_description
1 polymer ?
#
loop_
_entity_poly.entity_id
_entity_poly.type
_entity_poly.pdbx_seq_one_letter_code
_entity_poly.pdbx_strand_id
1 'polypeptide(L)'
;MIVTRGLVYRVEFQFPAGCAGLAGVIVTDGGFQVWPSTLGKWFATDNFTIGFDDMYLKGSDPFQFDFWGYNLDDTYDHTIYSRIGLADREIFQARYLPNVAYDMMQEELKIVQETQEAARTAILETPFPWIKGTRKEVA
;
A
#
# COMPACT_ATOMS: atom_id res chain seq x y z
N MET A 1 14.47 13.02 5.77
CA MET A 1 14.36 11.65 6.32
C MET A 1 14.68 10.66 5.22
N ILE A 2 15.71 9.83 5.39
CA ILE A 2 16.06 8.80 4.40
C ILE A 2 15.10 7.61 4.56
N VAL A 3 14.58 7.12 3.45
CA VAL A 3 13.65 5.98 3.40
C VAL A 3 14.13 4.95 2.38
N THR A 4 13.56 3.75 2.40
CA THR A 4 13.72 2.78 1.33
C THR A 4 12.66 2.98 0.25
N ARG A 5 12.89 2.40 -0.93
CA ARG A 5 11.85 2.27 -1.95
C ARG A 5 10.67 1.46 -1.39
N GLY A 6 9.45 1.94 -1.58
CA GLY A 6 8.26 1.20 -1.16
C GLY A 6 6.98 2.03 -1.13
N LEU A 7 5.90 1.39 -0.69
CA LEU A 7 4.57 1.98 -0.56
C LEU A 7 4.40 2.57 0.84
N VAL A 8 4.12 3.85 0.93
CA VAL A 8 3.64 4.45 2.18
C VAL A 8 2.22 3.96 2.42
N TYR A 9 1.96 3.35 3.57
CA TYR A 9 0.64 2.83 3.95
C TYR A 9 0.01 3.58 5.13
N ARG A 10 0.82 4.34 5.88
CA ARG A 10 0.36 5.08 7.07
C ARG A 10 1.20 6.33 7.26
N VAL A 11 0.56 7.45 7.56
CA VAL A 11 1.22 8.71 7.88
C VAL A 11 0.60 9.30 9.14
N GLU A 12 1.45 9.72 10.08
CA GLU A 12 1.01 10.37 11.31
C GLU A 12 1.88 11.58 11.66
N PHE A 13 1.22 12.68 12.04
CA PHE A 13 1.84 13.90 12.55
C PHE A 13 1.23 14.23 13.90
N GLN A 14 2.03 14.17 14.96
CA GLN A 14 1.62 14.49 16.31
C GLN A 14 2.09 15.90 16.69
N PHE A 15 1.12 16.73 17.05
CA PHE A 15 1.34 18.08 17.54
C PHE A 15 1.21 18.08 19.07
N PRO A 16 2.22 18.59 19.81
CA PRO A 16 2.13 18.74 21.26
C PRO A 16 1.05 19.75 21.65
N ALA A 17 0.69 19.76 22.93
CA ALA A 17 -0.24 20.74 23.47
C ALA A 17 0.40 22.13 23.54
N GLY A 18 -0.38 23.17 23.24
CA GLY A 18 0.05 24.56 23.29
C GLY A 18 0.52 25.12 21.94
N CYS A 19 0.44 24.35 20.85
CA CYS A 19 0.78 24.85 19.51
C CYS A 19 -0.24 25.88 19.01
N ALA A 20 -1.51 25.78 19.42
CA ALA A 20 -2.61 26.66 19.00
C ALA A 20 -2.73 26.89 17.46
N GLY A 21 -2.21 25.97 16.63
CA GLY A 21 -2.15 26.12 15.17
C GLY A 21 -1.05 27.06 14.65
N LEU A 22 -0.13 27.51 15.50
CA LEU A 22 1.03 28.35 15.16
C LEU A 22 2.28 27.56 14.78
N ALA A 23 2.28 26.25 15.02
CA ALA A 23 3.28 25.32 14.51
C ALA A 23 2.69 24.50 13.36
N GLY A 24 3.42 24.41 12.25
CA GLY A 24 2.96 23.72 11.05
C GLY A 24 4.04 22.85 10.43
N VAL A 25 3.62 21.79 9.72
CA VAL A 25 4.50 20.92 8.95
C VAL A 25 3.93 20.63 7.56
N ILE A 26 4.83 20.51 6.58
CA ILE A 26 4.59 19.90 5.28
C ILE A 26 5.66 18.86 4.98
N VAL A 27 5.31 17.91 4.14
CA VAL A 27 6.21 16.88 3.62
C VAL A 27 6.31 17.01 2.12
N THR A 28 7.53 17.03 1.65
CA THR A 28 7.87 17.18 0.24
C THR A 28 8.70 16.00 -0.25
N ASP A 29 8.57 15.70 -1.53
CA ASP A 29 9.38 14.74 -2.26
C ASP A 29 9.85 15.39 -3.57
N GLY A 30 11.17 15.47 -3.78
CA GLY A 30 11.74 16.06 -4.99
C GLY A 30 11.31 17.51 -5.24
N GLY A 31 10.97 18.26 -4.19
CA GLY A 31 10.45 19.63 -4.26
C GLY A 31 8.93 19.73 -4.49
N PHE A 32 8.23 18.62 -4.66
CA PHE A 32 6.77 18.59 -4.73
C PHE A 32 6.15 18.34 -3.36
N GLN A 33 5.09 19.07 -3.02
CA GLN A 33 4.37 18.89 -1.76
C GLN A 33 3.48 17.64 -1.84
N VAL A 34 3.86 16.61 -1.07
CA VAL A 34 3.11 15.35 -0.98
C VAL A 34 2.01 15.48 0.07
N TRP A 35 2.35 16.00 1.25
CA TRP A 35 1.40 16.21 2.33
C TRP A 35 1.54 17.59 2.96
N PRO A 36 0.43 18.30 3.23
CA PRO A 36 -0.95 18.02 2.80
C PRO A 36 -1.09 17.96 1.28
N SER A 37 -2.08 17.22 0.77
CA SER A 37 -2.35 17.13 -0.68
C SER A 37 -2.80 18.47 -1.29
N THR A 38 -3.36 19.36 -0.48
CA THR A 38 -3.68 20.73 -0.88
C THR A 38 -2.41 21.57 -0.90
N LEU A 39 -1.94 21.91 -2.11
CA LEU A 39 -0.73 22.69 -2.33
C LEU A 39 -0.73 24.02 -1.56
N GLY A 40 0.41 24.36 -0.94
CA GLY A 40 0.60 25.60 -0.20
C GLY A 40 -0.10 25.64 1.17
N LYS A 41 -0.78 24.56 1.56
CA LYS A 41 -1.34 24.40 2.91
C LYS A 41 -0.41 23.59 3.79
N TRP A 42 -0.53 23.82 5.08
CA TRP A 42 0.28 23.20 6.13
C TRP A 42 -0.64 22.41 7.04
N PHE A 43 -0.16 21.27 7.56
CA PHE A 43 -0.81 20.66 8.70
C PHE A 43 -0.44 21.48 9.92
N ALA A 44 -1.45 22.03 10.60
CA ALA A 44 -1.30 22.80 11.82
C ALA A 44 -2.49 22.49 12.73
N THR A 45 -2.22 21.94 13.91
CA THR A 45 -3.23 21.61 14.92
C THR A 45 -2.71 21.93 16.32
N ASP A 46 -3.51 21.66 17.34
CA ASP A 46 -3.11 21.77 18.74
C ASP A 46 -3.53 20.51 19.51
N ASN A 47 -2.57 19.92 20.25
CA ASN A 47 -2.77 18.71 21.05
C ASN A 47 -3.49 17.58 20.30
N PHE A 48 -3.12 17.37 19.02
CA PHE A 48 -3.81 16.43 18.16
C PHE A 48 -2.83 15.67 17.27
N THR A 49 -3.20 14.44 16.92
CA THR A 49 -2.45 13.62 15.97
C THR A 49 -3.25 13.48 14.69
N ILE A 50 -2.78 14.08 13.61
CA ILE A 50 -3.31 13.82 12.28
C ILE A 50 -2.75 12.48 11.84
N GLY A 51 -3.61 11.48 11.68
CA GLY A 51 -3.24 10.15 11.19
C GLY A 51 -4.16 9.71 10.07
N PHE A 52 -3.58 9.27 8.95
CA PHE A 52 -4.33 8.77 7.79
C PHE A 52 -3.54 7.70 7.04
N ASP A 53 -4.27 6.90 6.28
CA ASP A 53 -3.71 5.90 5.39
C ASP A 53 -3.57 6.52 3.99
N ASP A 54 -2.47 6.23 3.32
CA ASP A 54 -2.19 6.69 1.96
C ASP A 54 -1.63 5.52 1.14
N MET A 55 -1.53 5.67 -0.18
CA MET A 55 -0.95 4.71 -1.11
C MET A 55 0.17 5.36 -1.94
N TYR A 56 0.88 6.33 -1.37
CA TYR A 56 1.97 7.01 -2.04
C TYR A 56 3.15 6.05 -2.28
N LEU A 57 3.45 5.78 -3.56
CA LEU A 57 4.55 4.90 -3.95
C LEU A 57 5.86 5.70 -4.11
N LYS A 58 6.80 5.48 -3.20
CA LYS A 58 8.16 6.01 -3.30
C LYS A 58 8.99 5.14 -4.25
N GLY A 59 8.83 5.40 -5.55
CA GLY A 59 9.44 4.60 -6.62
C GLY A 59 10.74 5.16 -7.19
N SER A 60 10.95 6.47 -7.09
CA SER A 60 12.06 7.19 -7.72
C SER A 60 13.04 7.78 -6.70
N ASP A 61 14.30 7.86 -7.09
CA ASP A 61 15.33 8.64 -6.38
C ASP A 61 14.99 10.15 -6.38
N PRO A 62 15.37 10.89 -5.32
CA PRO A 62 16.08 10.42 -4.13
C PRO A 62 15.13 9.73 -3.13
N PHE A 63 15.56 8.63 -2.50
CA PHE A 63 14.76 7.92 -1.48
C PHE A 63 14.75 8.66 -0.13
N GLN A 64 14.17 9.85 -0.12
CA GLN A 64 14.00 10.68 1.06
C GLN A 64 12.67 11.42 1.05
N PHE A 65 12.19 11.77 2.23
CA PHE A 65 11.15 12.77 2.41
C PHE A 65 11.74 13.98 3.13
N ASP A 66 11.43 15.16 2.61
CA ASP A 66 11.90 16.42 3.16
C ASP A 66 10.76 17.09 3.93
N PHE A 67 11.01 17.31 5.22
CA PHE A 67 10.03 17.90 6.14
C PHE A 67 10.36 19.37 6.28
N TRP A 68 9.39 20.21 5.99
CA TRP A 68 9.48 21.64 6.23
C TRP A 68 8.53 21.98 7.35
N GLY A 69 9.02 22.76 8.31
CA GLY A 69 8.26 23.19 9.48
C GLY A 69 8.36 24.70 9.66
N TYR A 70 7.33 25.27 10.26
CA TYR A 70 7.41 26.60 10.85
C TYR A 70 6.91 26.56 12.30
N ASN A 71 7.41 27.48 13.11
CA ASN A 71 6.84 27.82 14.41
C ASN A 71 6.71 29.35 14.48
N LEU A 72 5.48 29.84 14.65
CA LEU A 72 5.17 31.25 14.85
C LEU A 72 4.90 31.59 16.32
N ASP A 73 4.98 30.61 17.21
CA ASP A 73 4.92 30.83 18.65
C ASP A 73 6.22 31.52 19.11
N ASP A 74 6.08 32.60 19.87
CA ASP A 74 7.16 33.39 20.43
C ASP A 74 7.52 32.98 21.87
N THR A 75 6.71 32.10 22.46
CA THR A 75 6.78 31.71 23.87
C THR A 75 7.38 30.31 24.04
N TYR A 76 6.97 29.34 23.21
CA TYR A 76 7.40 27.95 23.35
C TYR A 76 7.90 27.35 22.03
N ASP A 77 9.00 26.61 22.12
CA ASP A 77 9.49 25.77 21.02
C ASP A 77 8.68 24.49 20.92
N HIS A 78 7.99 24.32 19.79
CA HIS A 78 7.19 23.14 19.52
C HIS A 78 7.93 22.15 18.62
N THR A 79 7.96 20.88 19.01
CA THR A 79 8.50 19.78 18.19
C THR A 79 7.36 18.89 17.69
N ILE A 80 7.21 18.81 16.36
CA ILE A 80 6.21 17.96 15.71
C ILE A 80 6.82 16.58 15.46
N TYR A 81 6.16 15.53 15.94
CA TYR A 81 6.62 14.16 15.72
C TYR A 81 5.94 13.57 14.49
N SER A 82 6.75 13.18 13.50
CA SER A 82 6.27 12.57 12.26
C SER A 82 6.59 11.08 12.22
N ARG A 83 5.61 10.25 11.84
CA ARG A 83 5.75 8.80 11.67
C ARG A 83 5.23 8.40 10.30
N ILE A 84 6.05 7.70 9.52
CA ILE A 84 5.68 7.19 8.20
C ILE A 84 5.86 5.68 8.22
N GLY A 85 4.78 4.95 8.00
CA GLY A 85 4.78 3.51 7.75
C GLY A 85 4.99 3.24 6.26
N LEU A 86 6.06 2.52 5.93
CA LEU A 86 6.42 2.16 4.56
C LEU A 86 6.59 0.65 4.44
N ALA A 87 6.03 0.09 3.36
CA ALA A 87 6.13 -1.32 3.00
C ALA A 87 7.00 -1.46 1.75
N ASP A 88 8.18 -2.06 1.91
CA ASP A 88 9.16 -2.27 0.85
C ASP A 88 8.86 -3.53 0.01
N ARG A 89 8.42 -4.62 0.64
CA ARG A 89 8.15 -5.89 -0.06
C ARG A 89 6.78 -5.90 -0.72
N GLU A 90 6.73 -6.37 -1.97
CA GLU A 90 5.50 -6.47 -2.78
C GLU A 90 4.35 -7.19 -2.06
N ILE A 91 4.66 -8.26 -1.32
CA ILE A 91 3.66 -9.00 -0.52
C ILE A 91 2.94 -8.10 0.49
N PHE A 92 3.66 -7.16 1.12
CA PHE A 92 3.05 -6.21 2.05
C PHE A 92 2.31 -5.09 1.32
N GLN A 93 2.78 -4.70 0.14
CA GLN A 93 2.09 -3.70 -0.70
C GLN A 93 0.74 -4.22 -1.22
N ALA A 94 0.67 -5.50 -1.57
CA ALA A 94 -0.57 -6.17 -2.04
C ALA A 94 -1.70 -6.13 -0.99
N ARG A 95 -1.37 -6.02 0.31
CA ARG A 95 -2.36 -5.83 1.38
C ARG A 95 -3.13 -4.51 1.24
N TYR A 96 -2.47 -3.48 0.71
CA TYR A 96 -3.00 -2.13 0.62
C TYR A 96 -3.46 -1.76 -0.80
N LEU A 97 -3.03 -2.50 -1.83
CA LEU A 97 -3.38 -2.29 -3.24
C LEU A 97 -4.28 -3.43 -3.78
N PRO A 98 -5.60 -3.39 -3.56
CA PRO A 98 -6.50 -4.45 -4.02
C PRO A 98 -6.52 -4.63 -5.55
N ASN A 99 -6.19 -3.60 -6.34
CA ASN A 99 -6.16 -3.69 -7.80
C ASN A 99 -4.87 -4.32 -8.36
N VAL A 100 -3.71 -4.15 -7.73
CA VAL A 100 -2.49 -4.88 -8.13
C VAL A 100 -2.61 -6.35 -7.76
N ALA A 101 -3.28 -6.64 -6.63
CA ALA A 101 -3.70 -7.99 -6.29
C ALA A 101 -4.72 -8.56 -7.30
N TYR A 102 -5.54 -7.72 -7.95
CA TYR A 102 -6.54 -8.17 -8.93
C TYR A 102 -5.88 -8.74 -10.19
N ASP A 103 -4.90 -8.07 -10.79
CA ASP A 103 -4.27 -8.58 -12.03
C ASP A 103 -3.52 -9.89 -11.78
N MET A 104 -2.77 -9.98 -10.67
CA MET A 104 -2.11 -11.22 -10.26
C MET A 104 -3.13 -12.32 -9.91
N MET A 105 -4.25 -11.97 -9.27
CA MET A 105 -5.34 -12.90 -8.97
C MET A 105 -6.06 -13.38 -10.23
N GLN A 106 -6.25 -12.51 -11.23
CA GLN A 106 -6.84 -12.89 -12.52
C GLN A 106 -5.93 -13.87 -13.28
N GLU A 107 -4.62 -13.67 -13.23
CA GLU A 107 -3.64 -14.56 -13.86
C GLU A 107 -3.64 -15.95 -13.19
N GLU A 108 -3.61 -16.00 -11.85
CA GLU A 108 -3.73 -17.26 -11.09
C GLU A 108 -5.07 -17.98 -11.34
N LEU A 109 -6.18 -17.25 -11.40
CA LEU A 109 -7.50 -17.82 -11.70
C LEU A 109 -7.56 -18.44 -13.11
N LYS A 110 -6.92 -17.82 -14.10
CA LYS A 110 -6.81 -18.39 -15.45
C LYS A 110 -6.01 -19.68 -15.45
N ILE A 111 -4.86 -19.71 -14.78
CA ILE A 111 -4.03 -20.92 -14.66
C ILE A 111 -4.81 -22.08 -14.02
N VAL A 112 -5.58 -21.79 -12.96
CA VAL A 112 -6.43 -22.79 -12.30
C VAL A 112 -7.55 -23.26 -13.22
N GLN A 113 -8.19 -22.35 -13.96
CA GLN A 113 -9.22 -22.71 -14.95
C GLN A 113 -8.67 -23.60 -16.07
N GLU A 114 -7.53 -23.23 -16.66
CA GLU A 114 -6.87 -24.02 -17.72
C GLU A 114 -6.49 -25.42 -17.21
N THR A 115 -6.00 -25.51 -15.98
CA THR A 115 -5.69 -26.80 -15.33
C THR A 115 -6.96 -27.64 -15.12
N GLN A 116 -8.05 -27.03 -14.68
CA GLN A 116 -9.34 -27.69 -14.49
C GLN A 116 -9.97 -28.12 -15.83
N GLU A 117 -9.84 -27.32 -16.88
CA GLU A 117 -10.32 -27.63 -18.23
C GLU A 117 -9.50 -28.75 -18.89
N ALA A 118 -8.18 -28.75 -18.69
CA ALA A 118 -7.33 -29.85 -19.12
C ALA A 118 -7.68 -31.15 -18.39
N ALA A 119 -7.88 -31.10 -17.06
CA ALA A 119 -8.32 -32.25 -16.28
C ALA A 119 -9.72 -32.73 -16.70
N ARG A 120 -10.65 -31.81 -16.94
CA ARG A 120 -12.00 -32.13 -17.44
C ARG A 120 -11.95 -32.78 -18.82
N THR A 121 -11.14 -32.25 -19.74
CA THR A 121 -10.95 -32.80 -21.08
C THR A 121 -10.34 -34.19 -21.02
N ALA A 122 -9.32 -34.40 -20.18
CA ALA A 122 -8.73 -35.73 -19.98
C ALA A 122 -9.73 -36.76 -19.40
N ILE A 123 -10.59 -36.34 -18.47
CA ILE A 123 -11.69 -37.16 -17.92
C ILE A 123 -12.76 -37.45 -18.99
N LEU A 124 -13.05 -36.51 -19.89
CA LEU A 124 -14.01 -36.70 -20.98
C LEU A 124 -13.46 -37.58 -22.12
N GLU A 125 -12.17 -37.48 -22.42
CA GLU A 125 -11.47 -38.32 -23.41
C GLU A 125 -11.29 -39.75 -22.93
N THR A 126 -11.09 -39.91 -21.62
CA THR A 126 -11.09 -41.22 -20.97
C THR A 126 -12.12 -41.26 -19.84
N PRO A 127 -13.42 -41.35 -20.16
CA PRO A 127 -14.42 -41.53 -19.14
C PRO A 127 -14.16 -42.85 -18.41
N PHE A 128 -13.90 -42.77 -17.11
CA PHE A 128 -13.67 -43.93 -16.25
C PHE A 128 -12.44 -44.78 -16.67
N PRO A 129 -11.21 -44.26 -16.58
CA PRO A 129 -10.00 -45.02 -16.95
C PRO A 129 -9.83 -46.29 -16.08
N TRP A 130 -10.46 -46.34 -14.91
CA TRP A 130 -10.50 -47.49 -14.01
C TRP A 130 -11.53 -48.59 -14.38
N ILE A 131 -12.37 -48.39 -15.40
CA ILE A 131 -13.34 -49.39 -15.90
C ILE A 131 -12.77 -50.24 -17.05
N LYS A 132 -11.53 -49.97 -17.50
CA LYS A 132 -10.85 -50.80 -18.51
C LYS A 132 -10.53 -52.18 -17.95
N GLY A 133 -11.41 -53.16 -18.22
CA GLY A 133 -11.22 -54.58 -17.89
C GLY A 133 -12.49 -55.34 -17.47
N THR A 134 -13.61 -54.65 -17.20
CA THR A 134 -14.78 -55.28 -16.55
C THR A 134 -16.05 -55.35 -17.42
N ARG A 135 -15.94 -55.21 -18.75
CA ARG A 135 -17.03 -55.59 -19.66
C ARG A 135 -16.80 -57.01 -20.16
N LYS A 136 -17.38 -57.99 -19.48
CA LYS A 136 -17.80 -59.21 -20.18
C LYS A 136 -19.01 -58.81 -21.02
N GLU A 137 -18.89 -58.94 -22.33
CA GLU A 137 -20.03 -58.86 -23.23
C GLU A 137 -21.05 -59.92 -22.78
N VAL A 138 -22.24 -59.47 -22.41
CA VAL A 138 -23.37 -60.36 -22.14
C VAL A 138 -23.98 -60.65 -23.50
N ALA A 139 -23.78 -61.88 -23.98
CA ALA A 139 -24.47 -62.44 -25.14
C ALA A 139 -25.97 -62.63 -24.85
#